data_AF-A0A9P8L4U3-F1
#
_entry.id   AF-A0A9P8L4U3-F1
#
_cell.length_a   1.000
_cell.length_b   1.000
_cell.length_c   1.000
_cell.angle_alpha   90.00
_cell.angle_beta   90.00
_cell.angle_gamma   90.00
#
_symmetry.space_group_name_H-M   'P 1'
#
loop_
_entity.id
_entity.type
_entity.pdbx_description
1 polymer ?
#
loop_
_entity_poly.entity_id
_entity_poly.type
_entity_poly.pdbx_seq_one_letter_code
_entity_poly.pdbx_strand_id
1 'polypeptide(L)'
;MARNSSEINIIQKKIWEGSLPLEIRLSPSECRSFDQSDLYLVHYPRISYFPFLLERLKAFFTPFLIQPDVPAHDGWLSFEGVPLKWHYPVGLLYDLFSGADPTNSKGGGGAGQESGDEISAFLPWKLELHFTDWPDEQLVRLDNDGRVMHDAFINSVKETILLPLMQ
;
A
#
# COMPACT_ATOMS: atom_id res chain seq x y z
N MET A 1 -5.52 -37.72 7.15
CA MET A 1 -5.21 -36.87 5.97
C MET A 1 -3.96 -36.06 6.27
N ALA A 2 -2.77 -36.57 5.94
CA ALA A 2 -1.53 -35.81 6.06
C ALA A 2 -1.45 -34.87 4.83
N ARG A 3 -1.67 -33.56 5.01
CA ARG A 3 -1.38 -32.58 3.96
C ARG A 3 0.13 -32.56 3.72
N ASN A 4 0.55 -32.66 2.46
CA ASN A 4 1.94 -32.64 2.06
C ASN A 4 2.61 -31.34 2.55
N SER A 5 3.52 -31.44 3.52
CA SER A 5 4.25 -30.29 4.08
C SER A 5 5.03 -29.52 3.01
N SER A 6 5.46 -30.20 1.94
CA SER A 6 6.09 -29.61 0.76
C SER A 6 5.17 -28.63 0.01
N GLU A 7 3.91 -28.97 -0.19
CA GLU A 7 2.93 -28.13 -0.90
C GLU A 7 2.64 -26.85 -0.11
N ILE A 8 2.51 -26.96 1.22
CA ILE A 8 2.30 -25.81 2.10
C ILE A 8 3.50 -24.85 2.04
N ASN A 9 4.73 -25.37 2.09
CA ASN A 9 5.94 -24.55 2.01
C ASN A 9 6.03 -23.80 0.66
N ILE A 10 5.63 -24.44 -0.44
CA ILE A 10 5.60 -23.80 -1.76
C ILE A 10 4.59 -22.64 -1.78
N ILE A 11 3.39 -22.85 -1.22
CA ILE A 11 2.36 -21.82 -1.15
C ILE A 11 2.81 -20.65 -0.26
N GLN A 12 3.36 -20.94 0.92
CA GLN A 12 3.88 -19.91 1.84
C GLN A 12 4.97 -19.08 1.17
N LYS A 13 5.89 -19.73 0.45
CA LYS A 13 6.93 -19.05 -0.32
C LYS A 13 6.33 -18.14 -1.39
N LYS A 14 5.34 -18.61 -2.15
CA LYS A 14 4.66 -17.79 -3.16
C LYS A 14 3.95 -16.58 -2.56
N ILE A 15 3.32 -16.75 -1.38
CA ILE A 15 2.68 -15.64 -0.67
C ILE A 15 3.73 -14.61 -0.22
N TRP A 16 4.85 -15.08 0.33
CA TRP A 16 5.95 -14.24 0.79
C TRP A 16 6.64 -13.47 -0.35
N GLU A 17 6.80 -14.11 -1.51
CA GLU A 17 7.38 -13.51 -2.72
C GLU A 17 6.38 -12.61 -3.48
N GLY A 18 5.11 -12.59 -3.06
CA GLY A 18 4.08 -11.77 -3.68
C GLY A 18 4.37 -10.27 -3.57
N SER A 19 4.42 -9.59 -4.71
CA SER A 19 4.63 -8.14 -4.79
C SER A 19 3.55 -7.46 -5.63
N LEU A 20 3.40 -6.14 -5.42
CA LEU A 20 2.49 -5.27 -6.14
C LEU A 20 3.30 -4.18 -6.85
N PRO A 21 3.02 -3.91 -8.14
CA PRO A 21 3.54 -2.73 -8.81
C PRO A 21 2.81 -1.50 -8.26
N LEU A 22 3.55 -0.57 -7.65
CA LEU A 22 3.02 0.70 -7.14
C LEU A 22 3.50 1.84 -8.03
N GLU A 23 2.59 2.75 -8.34
CA GLU A 23 2.88 4.06 -8.95
C GLU A 23 2.56 5.13 -7.93
N ILE A 24 3.58 5.80 -7.40
CA ILE A 24 3.40 6.81 -6.35
C ILE A 24 3.68 8.17 -6.94
N ARG A 25 2.72 9.08 -6.77
CA ARG A 25 2.80 10.47 -7.22
C ARG A 25 2.72 11.39 -6.02
N LEU A 26 3.40 12.53 -6.10
CA LEU A 26 3.23 13.58 -5.11
C LEU A 26 1.91 14.32 -5.37
N SER A 27 1.15 14.62 -4.31
CA SER A 27 -0.06 15.42 -4.46
C SER A 27 0.26 16.79 -5.09
N PRO A 28 -0.55 17.29 -6.04
CA PRO A 28 -0.30 18.59 -6.68
C PRO A 28 -0.20 19.76 -5.67
N SER A 29 -0.91 19.66 -4.54
CA SER A 29 -0.89 20.66 -3.46
C SER A 29 0.46 20.75 -2.75
N GLU A 30 1.29 19.71 -2.86
CA GLU A 30 2.58 19.55 -2.17
C GLU A 30 3.78 19.83 -3.08
N CYS A 31 3.54 19.92 -4.38
CA CYS A 31 4.56 20.07 -5.39
C CYS A 31 4.81 21.55 -5.69
N ARG A 32 6.08 21.97 -5.68
CA ARG A 32 6.45 23.35 -6.06
C ARG A 32 6.10 23.70 -7.50
N SER A 33 6.13 22.69 -8.36
CA SER A 33 5.89 22.83 -9.80
C SER A 33 4.57 22.13 -10.13
N PHE A 34 3.61 22.90 -10.67
CA PHE A 34 2.22 22.48 -10.93
C PHE A 34 2.06 21.19 -11.75
N ASP A 35 3.12 20.66 -12.38
CA ASP A 35 3.04 19.48 -13.27
C ASP A 35 4.38 18.72 -13.47
N GLN A 36 5.31 18.74 -12.53
CA GLN A 36 6.67 18.17 -12.73
C GLN A 36 7.19 17.22 -11.64
N SER A 37 6.35 16.68 -10.75
CA SER A 37 6.84 15.62 -9.86
C SER A 37 7.07 14.34 -10.67
N ASP A 38 8.30 13.83 -10.65
CA ASP A 38 8.59 12.52 -11.22
C ASP A 38 7.77 11.43 -10.51
N LEU A 39 7.25 10.49 -11.27
CA LEU A 39 6.54 9.33 -10.72
C LEU A 39 7.52 8.33 -10.10
N TYR A 40 7.14 7.76 -8.98
CA TYR A 40 7.93 6.75 -8.29
C TYR A 40 7.32 5.37 -8.49
N LEU A 41 7.96 4.56 -9.34
CA LEU A 41 7.53 3.18 -9.64
C LEU A 41 8.34 2.17 -8.82
N VAL A 42 7.66 1.30 -8.08
CA VAL A 42 8.32 0.28 -7.27
C VAL A 42 7.48 -0.99 -7.16
N HIS A 43 8.14 -2.15 -7.16
CA HIS A 43 7.53 -3.40 -6.73
C HIS A 43 7.61 -3.50 -5.21
N TYR A 44 6.46 -3.53 -4.54
CA TYR A 44 6.39 -3.55 -3.08
C TYR A 44 5.75 -4.85 -2.56
N PRO A 45 6.31 -5.53 -1.54
CA PRO A 45 5.75 -6.80 -1.06
C PRO A 45 4.34 -6.64 -0.48
N ARG A 46 3.46 -7.59 -0.76
CA ARG A 46 2.05 -7.58 -0.29
C ARG A 46 1.91 -7.63 1.22
N ILE A 47 2.83 -8.31 1.89
CA ILE A 47 2.82 -8.51 3.34
C ILE A 47 3.55 -7.40 4.12
N SER A 48 4.07 -6.40 3.41
CA SER A 48 4.73 -5.24 4.03
C SER A 48 3.72 -4.13 4.35
N TYR A 49 4.18 -3.09 5.05
CA TYR A 49 3.39 -1.93 5.46
C TYR A 49 3.97 -0.63 4.89
N PHE A 50 3.11 0.32 4.52
CA PHE A 50 3.52 1.58 3.91
C PHE A 50 4.55 2.43 4.67
N PRO A 51 4.57 2.50 6.01
CA PRO A 51 5.50 3.36 6.74
C PRO A 51 6.98 3.11 6.39
N PHE A 52 7.35 1.86 6.08
CA PHE A 52 8.72 1.55 5.64
C PHE A 52 9.10 2.15 4.30
N LEU A 53 8.11 2.47 3.46
CA LEU A 53 8.31 3.08 2.16
C LEU A 53 8.43 4.61 2.28
N LEU A 54 7.84 5.23 3.30
CA LEU A 54 7.77 6.69 3.47
C LEU A 54 9.13 7.37 3.50
N GLU A 55 10.12 6.82 4.22
CA GLU A 55 11.48 7.36 4.26
C GLU A 55 12.11 7.44 2.86
N ARG A 56 11.93 6.36 2.07
CA ARG A 56 12.45 6.28 0.70
C ARG A 56 11.72 7.23 -0.24
N LEU A 57 10.41 7.38 -0.08
CA LEU A 57 9.60 8.32 -0.85
C LEU A 57 9.97 9.76 -0.52
N LYS A 58 10.09 10.09 0.77
CA LYS A 58 10.52 11.42 1.22
C LYS A 58 11.86 11.79 0.61
N ALA A 59 12.86 10.90 0.68
CA ALA A 59 14.16 11.14 0.08
C ALA A 59 14.09 11.40 -1.44
N PHE A 60 13.23 10.66 -2.16
CA PHE A 60 13.02 10.85 -3.59
C PHE A 60 12.29 12.15 -3.94
N PHE A 61 11.25 12.49 -3.18
CA PHE A 61 10.39 13.65 -3.44
C PHE A 61 10.90 14.97 -2.84
N THR A 62 11.90 14.93 -1.96
CA THR A 62 12.52 16.12 -1.34
C THR A 62 12.81 17.29 -2.30
N PRO A 63 13.39 17.09 -3.51
CA PRO A 63 13.62 18.21 -4.44
C PRO A 63 12.33 18.84 -5.00
N PHE A 64 11.21 18.11 -4.99
CA PHE A 64 9.93 18.55 -5.56
C PHE A 64 8.98 19.17 -4.52
N LEU A 65 9.20 18.89 -3.23
CA LEU A 65 8.33 19.33 -2.13
C LEU A 65 8.39 20.84 -1.90
N ILE A 66 7.24 21.46 -1.65
CA ILE A 66 7.15 22.86 -1.19
C ILE A 66 7.90 23.02 0.13
N GLN A 67 7.63 22.14 1.10
CA GLN A 67 8.25 22.15 2.42
C GLN A 67 9.17 20.92 2.61
N PRO A 68 10.49 21.07 2.39
CA PRO A 68 11.42 19.95 2.50
C PRO A 68 11.65 19.51 3.96
N ASP A 69 11.44 20.39 4.93
CA ASP A 69 11.73 20.14 6.35
C ASP A 69 10.71 19.23 7.06
N VAL A 70 9.61 18.86 6.40
CA VAL A 70 8.59 17.97 6.98
C VAL A 70 9.18 16.57 7.18
N PRO A 71 9.05 15.94 8.36
CA PRO A 71 9.59 14.61 8.58
C PRO A 71 8.87 13.54 7.75
N ALA A 72 9.54 12.42 7.47
CA ALA A 72 8.96 11.36 6.66
C ALA A 72 7.77 10.65 7.33
N HIS A 73 7.74 10.60 8.67
CA HIS A 73 6.66 9.96 9.44
C HIS A 73 5.34 10.74 9.39
N ASP A 74 5.35 12.01 9.00
CA ASP A 74 4.13 12.79 8.73
C ASP A 74 3.57 12.51 7.32
N GLY A 75 4.27 11.70 6.52
CA GLY A 75 3.81 11.29 5.20
C GLY A 75 2.66 10.28 5.30
N TRP A 76 1.62 10.49 4.50
CA TRP A 76 0.52 9.53 4.35
C TRP A 76 0.17 9.34 2.88
N LEU A 77 -0.44 8.19 2.57
CA LEU A 77 -0.80 7.82 1.21
C LEU A 77 -2.32 7.83 1.06
N SER A 78 -2.79 8.30 -0.08
CA SER A 78 -4.19 8.27 -0.48
C SER A 78 -4.38 7.50 -1.78
N PHE A 79 -5.55 6.89 -1.93
CA PHE A 79 -6.00 6.27 -3.18
C PHE A 79 -7.32 6.92 -3.57
N GLU A 80 -7.35 7.60 -4.73
CA GLU A 80 -8.54 8.31 -5.22
C GLU A 80 -9.17 9.26 -4.17
N GLY A 81 -8.32 9.93 -3.37
CA GLY A 81 -8.73 10.83 -2.29
C GLY A 81 -9.12 10.14 -0.98
N VAL A 82 -9.07 8.80 -0.90
CA VAL A 82 -9.31 8.07 0.34
C VAL A 82 -7.98 7.79 1.06
N PRO A 83 -7.82 8.22 2.33
CA PRO A 83 -6.59 7.97 3.08
C PRO A 83 -6.42 6.49 3.41
N LEU A 84 -5.23 5.95 3.13
CA LEU A 84 -4.91 4.54 3.33
C LEU A 84 -4.41 4.26 4.75
N LYS A 85 -5.08 3.31 5.41
CA LYS A 85 -4.75 2.87 6.76
C LYS A 85 -3.43 2.09 6.80
N TRP A 86 -2.36 2.75 7.25
CA TRP A 86 -1.01 2.18 7.28
C TRP A 86 -0.84 0.92 8.14
N HIS A 87 -1.73 0.68 9.10
CA HIS A 87 -1.68 -0.49 10.01
C HIS A 87 -2.15 -1.78 9.34
N TYR A 88 -2.68 -1.71 8.12
CA TYR A 88 -2.99 -2.89 7.32
C TYR A 88 -1.86 -3.21 6.33
N PRO A 89 -1.61 -4.50 6.05
CA PRO A 89 -0.69 -4.89 4.99
C PRO A 89 -1.09 -4.29 3.64
N VAL A 90 -0.10 -3.89 2.85
CA VAL A 90 -0.30 -3.25 1.53
C VAL A 90 -1.15 -4.12 0.60
N GLY A 91 -0.95 -5.44 0.63
CA GLY A 91 -1.74 -6.38 -0.16
C GLY A 91 -3.22 -6.39 0.21
N LEU A 92 -3.55 -6.26 1.49
CA LEU A 92 -4.94 -6.18 1.94
C LEU A 92 -5.57 -4.86 1.50
N LEU A 93 -4.85 -3.75 1.64
CA LEU A 93 -5.33 -2.45 1.17
C LEU A 93 -5.59 -2.48 -0.34
N TYR A 94 -4.66 -3.04 -1.11
CA TYR A 94 -4.86 -3.25 -2.55
C TYR A 94 -6.10 -4.09 -2.83
N ASP A 95 -6.26 -5.25 -2.20
CA ASP A 95 -7.41 -6.12 -2.47
C ASP A 95 -8.76 -5.47 -2.08
N LEU A 96 -8.78 -4.59 -1.05
CA LEU A 96 -9.95 -3.82 -0.63
C LEU A 96 -10.31 -2.68 -1.59
N PHE A 97 -9.32 -1.88 -1.99
CA PHE A 97 -9.54 -0.67 -2.80
C PHE A 97 -9.53 -0.93 -4.30
N SER A 98 -8.83 -1.97 -4.75
CA SER A 98 -8.79 -2.40 -6.15
C SER A 98 -9.90 -3.39 -6.50
N GLY A 99 -10.81 -3.68 -5.57
CA GLY A 99 -12.07 -4.35 -5.84
C GLY A 99 -11.93 -5.67 -6.58
N ALA A 100 -11.12 -6.59 -6.05
CA ALA A 100 -11.22 -8.02 -6.36
C ALA A 100 -11.51 -8.42 -7.82
N ASP A 101 -10.55 -8.24 -8.75
CA ASP A 101 -10.47 -9.14 -9.91
C ASP A 101 -9.21 -10.04 -9.84
N PRO A 102 -9.28 -11.15 -9.08
CA PRO A 102 -8.27 -12.20 -9.13
C PRO A 102 -8.41 -13.11 -10.37
N THR A 103 -9.32 -12.81 -11.31
CA THR A 103 -9.68 -13.70 -12.42
C THR A 103 -9.63 -13.01 -13.78
N ASN A 104 -8.47 -12.48 -14.19
CA ASN A 104 -8.19 -12.38 -15.62
C ASN A 104 -7.71 -13.74 -16.21
N SER A 105 -8.41 -14.81 -15.82
CA SER A 105 -8.53 -16.05 -16.57
C SER A 105 -9.95 -16.11 -17.15
N LYS A 106 -10.23 -15.22 -18.10
CA LYS A 106 -11.31 -15.22 -19.11
C LYS A 106 -12.76 -15.50 -18.65
N GLY A 107 -13.64 -14.50 -18.76
CA GLY A 107 -15.05 -14.73 -19.17
C GLY A 107 -16.16 -13.86 -18.57
N GLY A 108 -16.34 -12.63 -19.08
CA GLY A 108 -17.64 -12.07 -19.50
C GLY A 108 -18.67 -11.55 -18.46
N GLY A 109 -19.01 -10.25 -18.59
CA GLY A 109 -20.42 -9.85 -18.74
C GLY A 109 -20.91 -8.58 -18.00
N GLY A 110 -20.96 -7.43 -18.70
CA GLY A 110 -21.83 -6.27 -18.39
C GLY A 110 -21.10 -4.92 -18.37
N ALA A 111 -20.78 -4.26 -19.49
CA ALA A 111 -21.62 -3.53 -20.47
C ALA A 111 -21.49 -1.98 -20.33
N GLY A 112 -20.71 -1.39 -21.24
CA GLY A 112 -20.52 0.06 -21.45
C GLY A 112 -19.06 0.38 -21.84
N GLN A 113 -18.64 0.15 -23.10
CA GLN A 113 -18.33 1.18 -24.13
C GLN A 113 -17.23 2.18 -23.67
N GLU A 114 -16.04 2.38 -24.27
CA GLU A 114 -15.50 2.22 -25.62
C GLU A 114 -13.95 2.20 -25.59
N SER A 115 -13.33 1.58 -26.61
CA SER A 115 -11.97 1.85 -27.15
C SER A 115 -10.71 1.72 -26.27
N GLY A 116 -9.87 0.72 -26.61
CA GLY A 116 -8.41 0.80 -26.50
C GLY A 116 -7.75 0.08 -25.31
N ASP A 117 -6.78 -0.77 -25.63
CA ASP A 117 -5.76 -1.39 -24.78
C ASP A 117 -6.13 -2.59 -23.86
N GLU A 118 -5.70 -3.77 -24.32
CA GLU A 118 -5.51 -5.02 -23.57
C GLU A 118 -4.39 -4.92 -22.49
N ILE A 119 -4.30 -3.81 -21.76
CA ILE A 119 -3.24 -3.53 -20.77
C ILE A 119 -3.80 -3.43 -19.33
N SER A 120 -5.11 -3.63 -19.13
CA SER A 120 -5.76 -3.52 -17.82
C SER A 120 -5.31 -4.55 -16.78
N ALA A 121 -4.58 -5.61 -17.17
CA ALA A 121 -4.18 -6.70 -16.26
C ALA A 121 -2.92 -6.41 -15.41
N PHE A 122 -2.16 -5.36 -15.71
CA PHE A 122 -0.90 -5.02 -15.02
C PHE A 122 -0.78 -3.55 -14.65
N LEU A 123 -1.92 -2.87 -14.46
CA LEU A 123 -1.88 -1.46 -14.10
C LEU A 123 -1.24 -1.31 -12.70
N PRO A 124 -0.20 -0.46 -12.58
CA PRO A 124 0.38 -0.19 -11.28
C PRO A 124 -0.66 0.48 -10.39
N TRP A 125 -0.67 0.12 -9.11
CA TRP A 125 -1.59 0.73 -8.15
C TRP A 125 -1.16 2.18 -7.92
N LYS A 126 -2.00 3.12 -8.38
CA LYS A 126 -1.72 4.55 -8.37
C LYS A 126 -2.06 5.15 -7.01
N LEU A 127 -1.05 5.65 -6.32
CA LEU A 127 -1.16 6.23 -4.99
C LEU A 127 -0.68 7.68 -5.01
N GLU A 128 -1.31 8.51 -4.20
CA GLU A 128 -0.87 9.88 -3.97
C GLU A 128 -0.23 10.00 -2.59
N LEU A 129 0.92 10.69 -2.54
CA LEU A 129 1.66 10.98 -1.33
C LEU A 129 1.36 12.41 -0.87
N HIS A 130 1.03 12.53 0.40
CA HIS A 130 0.72 13.77 1.09
C HIS A 130 1.60 13.89 2.34
N PHE A 131 1.99 15.11 2.69
CA PHE A 131 2.77 15.42 3.91
C PHE A 131 2.06 16.44 4.81
N THR A 132 1.16 17.24 4.25
CA THR A 132 0.25 18.13 4.96
C THR A 132 -1.13 17.48 5.11
N ASP A 133 -2.01 18.14 5.86
CA ASP A 133 -3.40 17.72 6.06
C ASP A 133 -3.56 16.27 6.52
N TRP A 134 -2.82 15.90 7.58
CA TRP A 134 -2.93 14.57 8.18
C TRP A 134 -4.38 14.28 8.61
N PRO A 135 -5.01 13.20 8.13
CA PRO A 135 -6.39 12.87 8.49
C PRO A 135 -6.44 12.21 9.87
N ASP A 136 -6.41 13.02 10.93
CA ASP A 136 -6.41 12.58 12.34
C ASP A 136 -7.63 11.71 12.71
N GLU A 137 -8.76 11.87 12.00
CA GLU A 137 -9.98 11.09 12.23
C GLU A 137 -9.90 9.65 11.70
N GLN A 138 -9.04 9.40 10.70
CA GLN A 138 -9.00 8.13 9.97
C GLN A 138 -7.65 7.40 10.12
N LEU A 139 -6.57 8.13 10.41
CA LEU A 139 -5.21 7.62 10.52
C LEU A 139 -4.59 7.92 11.88
N VAL A 140 -4.08 6.87 12.52
CA VAL A 140 -3.25 6.97 13.73
C VAL A 140 -1.90 7.59 13.34
N ARG A 141 -1.37 8.53 14.10
CA ARG A 141 -0.06 9.13 13.79
C ARG A 141 1.08 8.12 13.92
N LEU A 142 2.02 8.18 12.97
CA LEU A 142 3.27 7.43 13.05
C LEU A 142 4.23 8.16 13.98
N ASP A 143 5.08 7.40 14.66
CA ASP A 143 6.17 7.95 15.47
C ASP A 143 7.50 7.87 14.72
N ASN A 144 8.42 8.76 15.09
CA ASN A 144 9.76 8.80 14.51
C ASN A 144 10.59 7.54 14.78
N ASP A 145 10.30 6.84 15.88
CA ASP A 145 11.02 5.62 16.29
C ASP A 145 10.40 4.34 15.69
N GLY A 146 9.28 4.43 14.96
CA GLY A 146 8.55 3.29 14.41
C GLY A 146 7.96 2.33 15.46
N ARG A 147 7.88 2.74 16.73
CA ARG A 147 7.31 1.94 17.83
C ARG A 147 5.82 1.74 17.64
N VAL A 148 5.11 2.75 17.15
CA VAL A 148 3.65 2.66 16.91
C VAL A 148 3.37 1.58 15.88
N MET A 149 4.22 1.49 14.86
CA MET A 149 4.14 0.46 13.83
C MET A 149 4.50 -0.93 14.35
N HIS A 150 5.55 -1.03 15.17
CA HIS A 150 5.92 -2.27 15.84
C HIS A 150 4.82 -2.77 16.78
N ASP A 151 4.26 -1.89 17.60
CA ASP A 151 3.20 -2.22 18.56
C ASP A 151 1.93 -2.67 17.85
N ALA A 152 1.54 -2.01 16.74
CA ALA A 152 0.40 -2.44 15.92
C ALA A 152 0.59 -3.86 15.37
N PHE A 153 1.79 -4.17 14.87
CA PHE A 153 2.13 -5.53 14.41
C PHE A 153 2.09 -6.54 15.56
N ILE A 154 2.76 -6.24 16.67
CA ILE A 154 2.84 -7.14 17.83
C ILE A 154 1.46 -7.38 18.44
N ASN A 155 0.60 -6.36 18.51
CA ASN A 155 -0.76 -6.51 19.00
C ASN A 155 -1.59 -7.42 18.09
N SER A 156 -1.49 -7.26 16.77
CA SER A 156 -2.14 -8.15 15.79
C SER A 156 -1.70 -9.61 15.96
N VAL A 157 -0.40 -9.83 16.19
CA VAL A 157 0.16 -11.17 16.45
C VAL A 157 -0.35 -11.74 17.77
N LYS A 158 -0.35 -10.94 18.85
CA LYS A 158 -0.88 -11.36 20.16
C LYS A 158 -2.35 -11.78 20.07
N GLU A 159 -3.18 -10.98 19.42
CA GLU A 159 -4.60 -11.28 19.20
C GLU A 159 -4.79 -12.60 18.43
N THR A 160 -4.04 -12.77 17.34
CA THR A 160 -4.12 -13.98 16.51
C THR A 160 -3.72 -15.25 17.27
N ILE A 161 -2.76 -15.16 18.19
CA ILE A 161 -2.31 -16.30 19.01
C ILE A 161 -3.30 -16.62 20.14
N LEU A 162 -3.96 -15.60 20.70
CA LEU A 162 -4.86 -15.76 21.85
C LEU A 162 -6.25 -16.26 21.45
N LEU A 163 -6.76 -15.91 20.26
CA LEU A 163 -8.09 -16.31 19.81
C LEU A 163 -8.30 -17.84 19.75
N PRO A 164 -7.36 -18.66 19.26
CA PRO A 164 -7.48 -20.13 19.26
C PRO A 164 -7.48 -20.77 20.66
N LEU A 165 -7.02 -20.05 21.69
CA LEU A 165 -6.97 -20.54 23.08
C LEU A 165 -8.25 -20.23 23.87
N MET A 166 -9.13 -19.39 23.31
CA MET A 166 -10.40 -18.99 23.94
C MET A 166 -11.63 -19.73 23.38
N GLN A 167 -11.44 -20.70 22.47
CA GLN A 167 -12.48 -21.61 21.97
C GLN A 167 -12.27 -23.04 22.46
#